data_AF-A0A2I7ZF54-F1
#
_entry.id   AF-A0A2I7ZF54-F1
#
_cell.length_a   1.000
_cell.length_b   1.000
_cell.length_c   1.000
_cell.angle_alpha   90.00
_cell.angle_beta   90.00
_cell.angle_gamma   90.00
#
_symmetry.space_group_name_H-M   'P 1'
#
loop_
_entity.id
_entity.type
_entity.pdbx_description
1 polymer ?
#
loop_
_entity_poly.entity_id
_entity_poly.type
_entity_poly.pdbx_seq_one_letter_code
_entity_poly.pdbx_strand_id
1 'polypeptide(L)'
;MLEQILQSLLIIAAIGLMLLVLYQIVKVSGALFLIGLISGLVFIEIYGIYLFFTERYLYTEDLATNGIWSFTGFFIVFNILLVLGLMTDIVKSRMMGYK
;
A
#
# COMPACT_ATOMS: atom_id res chain seq x y z
N MET A 1 2.28 -42.81 31.36
CA MET A 1 3.57 -42.08 31.29
C MET A 1 4.05 -41.95 29.84
N LEU A 2 4.23 -43.04 29.08
CA LEU A 2 4.70 -42.98 27.67
C LEU A 2 3.70 -42.32 26.70
N GLU A 3 2.40 -42.59 26.83
CA GLU A 3 1.35 -41.95 26.01
C GLU A 3 1.32 -40.43 26.15
N GLN A 4 1.50 -39.92 27.37
CA GLN A 4 1.52 -38.48 27.65
C GLN A 4 2.77 -37.79 27.08
N ILE A 5 3.91 -38.49 27.06
CA ILE A 5 5.15 -38.03 26.41
C ILE A 5 4.96 -38.01 24.89
N LEU A 6 4.35 -39.04 24.31
CA LEU A 6 4.09 -39.09 22.87
C LEU A 6 3.11 -37.98 22.45
N GLN A 7 2.05 -37.77 23.23
CA GLN A 7 1.04 -36.75 22.98
C GLN A 7 1.63 -35.34 23.05
N SER A 8 2.49 -35.04 24.03
CA SER A 8 3.14 -33.73 24.11
C SER A 8 4.07 -33.49 22.92
N LEU A 9 4.78 -34.52 22.45
CA LEU A 9 5.65 -34.46 21.28
C LEU A 9 4.85 -34.20 19.99
N LEU A 10 3.69 -34.85 19.83
CA LEU A 10 2.77 -34.61 18.73
C LEU A 10 2.18 -33.19 18.75
N ILE A 11 1.87 -32.64 19.92
CA ILE A 11 1.39 -31.26 20.06
C ILE A 11 2.47 -30.26 19.62
N ILE A 12 3.71 -30.45 20.06
CA ILE A 12 4.84 -29.60 19.66
C ILE A 12 5.05 -29.66 18.13
N ALA A 13 5.00 -30.87 17.55
CA ALA A 13 5.11 -31.04 16.11
C ALA A 13 3.96 -30.35 15.34
N ALA A 14 2.72 -30.49 15.82
CA ALA A 14 1.56 -29.84 15.23
C ALA A 14 1.66 -28.31 15.29
N ILE A 15 2.09 -27.75 16.42
CA ILE A 15 2.34 -26.30 16.55
C ILE A 15 3.44 -25.85 15.60
N GLY A 16 4.54 -26.60 15.50
CA GLY A 16 5.63 -26.31 14.56
C GLY A 16 5.15 -26.29 13.11
N LEU A 17 4.31 -27.25 12.71
CA LEU A 17 3.71 -27.28 11.38
C LEU A 17 2.76 -26.10 11.15
N MET A 18 1.91 -25.75 12.11
CA MET A 18 1.03 -24.57 12.00
C MET A 18 1.84 -23.28 11.82
N LEU A 19 2.91 -23.09 12.59
CA LEU A 19 3.78 -21.92 12.46
C LEU A 19 4.50 -21.88 11.11
N LEU A 20 4.93 -23.03 10.58
CA LEU A 20 5.54 -23.13 9.25
C LEU A 20 4.53 -22.70 8.17
N VAL A 21 3.29 -23.19 8.24
CA VAL A 21 2.23 -22.81 7.30
C VAL A 21 1.94 -21.31 7.38
N LEU A 22 1.81 -20.76 8.59
CA LEU A 22 1.59 -19.33 8.79
C LEU A 22 2.74 -18.48 8.22
N TYR A 23 3.99 -18.92 8.41
CA TYR A 23 5.15 -18.24 7.85
C TYR A 23 5.09 -18.19 6.31
N GLN A 24 4.70 -19.29 5.65
CA GLN A 24 4.54 -19.30 4.19
C GLN A 24 3.41 -18.37 3.73
N ILE A 25 2.28 -18.36 4.45
CA ILE A 25 1.16 -17.47 4.14
C ILE A 25 1.60 -16.01 4.24
N VAL A 26 2.25 -15.62 5.35
CA VAL A 26 2.73 -14.23 5.55
C VAL A 26 3.75 -13.84 4.49
N LYS A 27 4.66 -14.75 4.12
CA LYS A 27 5.66 -14.51 3.09
C LYS A 27 5.02 -14.22 1.73
N VAL A 28 4.04 -15.03 1.32
CA VAL A 28 3.35 -14.87 0.03
C VAL A 28 2.41 -13.67 0.06
N SER A 29 1.64 -13.50 1.14
CA SER A 29 0.70 -12.38 1.29
C SER A 29 1.41 -11.04 1.34
N GLY A 30 2.59 -10.96 1.96
CA GLY A 30 3.42 -9.76 1.96
C GLY A 30 3.82 -9.34 0.54
N ALA A 31 4.26 -10.28 -0.29
CA ALA A 31 4.60 -10.00 -1.68
C ALA A 31 3.37 -9.54 -2.49
N LEU A 32 2.25 -10.25 -2.35
CA LEU A 32 0.99 -9.88 -3.02
C LEU A 32 0.46 -8.52 -2.56
N PHE A 33 0.59 -8.21 -1.27
CA PHE A 33 0.22 -6.92 -0.71
C PHE A 33 1.05 -5.79 -1.30
N LEU A 34 2.38 -5.95 -1.41
CA LEU A 34 3.25 -4.95 -2.03
C LEU A 34 2.92 -4.74 -3.51
N ILE A 35 2.67 -5.82 -4.26
CA ILE A 35 2.26 -5.73 -5.66
C ILE A 35 0.92 -5.00 -5.77
N GLY A 36 -0.06 -5.35 -4.94
CA GLY A 36 -1.36 -4.69 -4.88
C GLY A 36 -1.28 -3.22 -4.50
N LEU A 37 -0.36 -2.87 -3.60
CA LEU A 37 -0.12 -1.50 -3.19
C LEU A 37 0.47 -0.69 -4.35
N ILE A 38 1.53 -1.19 -5.00
CA ILE A 38 2.16 -0.49 -6.13
C ILE A 38 1.19 -0.38 -7.31
N SER A 39 0.47 -1.45 -7.65
CA SER A 39 -0.51 -1.43 -8.73
C SER A 39 -1.68 -0.50 -8.42
N GLY A 40 -2.14 -0.46 -7.17
CA GLY A 40 -3.15 0.48 -6.70
C GLY A 40 -2.70 1.94 -6.85
N LEU A 41 -1.46 2.25 -6.48
CA LEU A 41 -0.89 3.60 -6.66
C LEU A 41 -0.83 3.99 -8.15
N VAL A 42 -0.32 3.09 -9.01
CA VAL A 42 -0.26 3.34 -10.46
C VAL A 42 -1.67 3.51 -11.05
N PHE A 43 -2.63 2.70 -10.61
CA PHE A 43 -4.02 2.81 -11.04
C PHE A 43 -4.63 4.16 -10.67
N ILE A 44 -4.41 4.62 -9.43
CA ILE A 44 -4.90 5.94 -8.97
C ILE A 44 -4.37 7.06 -9.88
N GLU A 45 -3.09 7.02 -10.24
CA GLU A 45 -2.50 8.02 -11.13
C GLU A 45 -3.09 7.98 -12.54
N ILE A 46 -3.10 6.80 -13.18
CA ILE A 46 -3.59 6.67 -14.56
C ILE A 46 -5.06 7.04 -14.65
N TYR A 47 -5.87 6.55 -13.72
CA TYR A 47 -7.30 6.80 -13.72
C TYR A 47 -7.63 8.24 -13.31
N GLY A 48 -6.89 8.82 -12.35
CA GLY A 48 -7.03 10.23 -11.98
C GLY A 48 -6.72 11.18 -13.14
N ILE A 49 -5.63 10.91 -13.87
CA ILE A 49 -5.27 11.64 -15.10
C ILE A 49 -6.36 11.48 -16.17
N TYR A 50 -6.86 10.26 -16.38
CA TYR A 50 -7.96 10.00 -17.31
C TYR A 50 -9.22 10.80 -16.95
N LEU A 51 -9.65 10.78 -15.69
CA LEU A 51 -10.79 11.57 -15.23
C LEU A 51 -10.55 13.08 -15.43
N PHE A 52 -9.33 13.55 -15.14
CA PHE A 52 -8.99 14.96 -15.26
C PHE A 52 -9.01 15.48 -16.71
N PHE A 53 -8.50 14.70 -17.66
CA PHE A 53 -8.39 15.13 -19.06
C PHE A 53 -9.60 14.75 -19.91
N THR A 54 -10.14 13.54 -19.72
CA THR A 54 -11.17 12.97 -20.58
C THR A 54 -12.55 13.07 -19.96
N GLU A 55 -12.72 12.64 -18.71
CA GLU A 55 -14.03 12.54 -18.04
C GLU A 55 -14.25 13.60 -16.97
N ARG A 56 -14.11 14.88 -17.37
CA ARG A 56 -14.18 16.02 -16.45
C ARG A 56 -15.47 16.13 -15.66
N TYR A 57 -16.60 15.71 -16.26
CA TYR A 57 -17.89 15.70 -15.57
C TYR A 57 -17.82 14.82 -14.33
N LEU A 58 -17.40 13.56 -14.49
CA LEU A 58 -17.24 12.60 -13.40
C LEU A 58 -16.21 13.07 -12.37
N TYR A 59 -15.10 13.66 -12.82
CA TYR A 59 -14.09 14.26 -11.94
C TYR A 59 -14.72 15.32 -11.01
N THR A 60 -15.47 16.26 -11.57
CA THR A 60 -16.08 17.34 -10.78
C THR A 60 -17.27 16.88 -9.94
N GLU A 61 -18.07 15.95 -10.44
CA GLU A 61 -19.24 15.42 -9.74
C GLU A 61 -18.84 14.62 -8.50
N ASP A 62 -17.84 13.74 -8.63
CA ASP A 62 -17.30 12.98 -7.51
C ASP A 62 -16.70 13.90 -6.43
N LEU A 63 -15.92 14.91 -6.87
CA LEU A 63 -15.33 15.88 -5.95
C LEU A 63 -16.39 16.76 -5.27
N ALA A 64 -17.44 17.18 -5.98
CA ALA A 64 -18.51 18.00 -5.40
C ALA A 64 -19.38 17.21 -4.41
N THR A 65 -19.61 15.93 -4.67
CA THR A 65 -20.46 15.07 -3.83
C THR A 65 -19.73 14.61 -2.58
N ASN A 66 -18.47 14.18 -2.73
CA ASN A 66 -17.73 13.47 -1.69
C ASN A 66 -16.51 14.25 -1.15
N GLY A 67 -16.14 15.39 -1.76
CA GLY A 67 -15.08 16.27 -1.29
C GLY A 67 -13.73 15.56 -1.21
N ILE A 68 -13.05 15.68 -0.07
CA ILE A 68 -11.72 15.06 0.15
C ILE A 68 -11.78 13.52 0.27
N TRP A 69 -12.94 12.96 0.59
CA TRP A 69 -13.15 11.51 0.68
C TRP A 69 -13.50 10.88 -0.67
N SER A 70 -13.64 11.70 -1.72
CA SER A 70 -13.82 11.27 -3.10
C SER A 70 -12.54 10.65 -3.66
N PHE A 71 -12.68 9.82 -4.71
CA PHE A 71 -11.50 9.32 -5.44
C PHE A 71 -10.69 10.50 -6.00
N THR A 72 -11.40 11.48 -6.57
CA THR A 72 -10.81 12.67 -7.16
C THR A 72 -10.06 13.53 -6.14
N GLY A 73 -10.64 13.70 -4.95
CA GLY A 73 -10.08 14.44 -3.84
C GLY A 73 -8.81 13.78 -3.30
N PHE A 74 -8.84 12.45 -3.13
CA PHE A 74 -7.65 11.68 -2.79
C PHE A 74 -6.55 11.86 -3.84
N PHE A 75 -6.87 11.71 -5.13
CA PHE A 75 -5.92 11.89 -6.23
C PHE A 75 -5.25 13.27 -6.21
N ILE A 76 -6.02 14.35 -6.00
CA ILE A 76 -5.49 15.72 -5.89
C ILE A 76 -4.53 15.85 -4.70
N VAL A 77 -4.97 15.45 -3.50
CA VAL A 77 -4.14 15.58 -2.28
C VAL A 77 -2.88 14.74 -2.38
N PHE A 78 -3.00 13.50 -2.85
CA PHE A 78 -1.89 12.59 -3.04
C PHE A 78 -0.84 13.20 -4.00
N ASN A 79 -1.27 13.76 -5.14
CA ASN A 79 -0.36 14.42 -6.08
C ASN A 79 0.31 15.67 -5.51
N ILE A 80 -0.43 16.49 -4.76
CA ILE A 80 0.15 17.67 -4.07
C ILE A 80 1.23 17.23 -3.09
N LEU A 81 0.97 16.21 -2.27
CA LEU A 81 1.94 15.67 -1.32
C LEU A 81 3.17 15.08 -2.03
N LEU A 82 2.97 14.40 -3.15
CA LEU A 82 4.05 13.82 -3.96
C LEU A 82 4.97 14.93 -4.49
N VAL A 83 4.40 15.99 -5.09
CA VAL A 83 5.18 17.14 -5.58
C VAL A 83 5.92 17.84 -4.44
N LEU A 84 5.26 18.08 -3.30
CA LEU A 84 5.89 18.70 -2.14
C LEU A 84 7.06 17.85 -1.61
N GLY A 85 6.87 16.53 -1.50
CA GLY A 85 7.93 15.61 -1.10
C GLY A 85 9.14 15.68 -2.03
N LEU A 86 8.94 15.58 -3.34
CA LEU A 86 10.02 15.68 -4.32
C LEU A 86 10.75 17.03 -4.26
N MET A 87 10.01 18.13 -4.05
CA MET A 87 10.61 19.46 -3.94
C MET A 87 11.49 19.59 -2.69
N THR A 88 11.12 18.96 -1.57
CA THR A 88 11.96 19.01 -0.36
C THR A 88 13.32 18.35 -0.57
N ASP A 89 13.38 17.23 -1.30
CA ASP A 89 14.64 16.55 -1.60
C ASP A 89 15.54 17.38 -2.52
N ILE A 90 14.94 18.03 -3.54
CA ILE A 90 15.65 18.92 -4.45
C ILE A 90 16.21 20.14 -3.69
N VAL A 91 15.37 20.79 -2.87
CA VAL A 91 15.78 21.97 -2.10
C VAL A 91 16.88 21.62 -1.10
N LYS A 92 16.75 20.49 -0.40
CA LYS A 92 17.77 19.99 0.53
C LYS A 92 19.10 19.70 -0.17
N SER A 93 19.06 19.04 -1.34
CA SER A 93 20.24 18.78 -2.17
C SER A 93 20.94 20.08 -2.58
N ARG A 94 20.18 21.12 -2.94
CA ARG A 94 20.71 22.43 -3.34
C ARG A 94 21.26 23.23 -2.16
N MET A 95 20.67 23.12 -0.97
CA MET A 95 21.17 23.80 0.23
C MET A 95 22.42 23.13 0.82
N MET A 96 22.56 21.80 0.71
CA MET A 96 23.71 21.06 1.24
C MET A 96 24.91 21.01 0.28
N GLY A 97 24.71 21.27 -1.02
CA GLY A 97 25.78 21.38 -2.03
C GLY A 97 26.55 22.71 -2.04
N TYR A 98 26.28 23.61 -1.10
CA TYR A 98 27.02 24.87 -0.87
C TYR A 98 27.98 24.78 0.33
N LYS A 99 28.65 23.63 0.50
CA LYS A 99 29.82 23.50 1.35
C LYS A 99 30.96 22.87 0.56
#